data_AF-A0A2G4F364-F1
#
_entry.id   AF-A0A2G4F364-F1
#
_cell.length_a   1.000
_cell.length_b   1.000
_cell.length_c   1.000
_cell.angle_alpha   90.00
_cell.angle_beta   90.00
_cell.angle_gamma   90.00
#
_symmetry.space_group_name_H-M   'P 1'
#
loop_
_entity.id
_entity.type
_entity.pdbx_description
1 polymer ?
#
loop_
_entity_poly.entity_id
_entity_poly.type
_entity_poly.pdbx_seq_one_letter_code
_entity_poly.pdbx_strand_id
1 'polypeptide(L)'
;MIVLPKLENLRDTLPIEGAVRIELVEGIPIFRASTTVKNRIEELLEKQQNFPLNPEEEQELNLYEEIDDYLSFVNRTVRNLFLGQIQPTT
;
A
#
# COMPACT_ATOMS: atom_id res chain seq x y z
N MET A 1 12.65 -6.04 -18.28
CA MET A 1 11.67 -4.95 -18.23
C MET A 1 10.97 -5.04 -16.89
N ILE A 2 10.90 -3.95 -16.12
CA ILE A 2 10.05 -3.89 -14.93
C ILE A 2 8.62 -3.64 -15.45
N VAL A 3 7.73 -4.59 -15.21
CA VAL A 3 6.30 -4.41 -15.51
C VAL A 3 5.68 -3.73 -14.30
N LEU A 4 5.24 -2.49 -14.46
CA LEU A 4 4.48 -1.79 -13.43
C LEU A 4 3.07 -2.41 -13.35
N PRO A 5 2.62 -2.88 -12.17
CA PRO A 5 1.25 -3.30 -11.99
C PRO A 5 0.33 -2.11 -12.28
N LYS A 6 -0.81 -2.36 -12.90
CA LYS A 6 -1.83 -1.34 -13.12
C LYS A 6 -2.79 -1.38 -11.93
N LEU A 7 -3.05 -0.22 -11.34
CA LEU A 7 -4.14 -0.07 -10.37
C LEU A 7 -5.43 0.04 -11.16
N GLU A 8 -6.32 -0.93 -10.99
CA GLU A 8 -7.60 -1.00 -11.69
C GLU A 8 -8.69 -0.23 -10.94
N ASN A 9 -8.61 -0.13 -9.61
CA ASN A 9 -9.69 0.41 -8.80
C ASN A 9 -9.34 1.64 -7.94
N LEU A 10 -8.23 2.33 -8.21
CA LEU A 10 -7.89 3.59 -7.53
C LEU A 10 -8.86 4.72 -7.93
N ARG A 11 -10.10 4.66 -7.43
CA ARG A 11 -11.14 5.70 -7.57
C ARG A 11 -10.96 6.78 -6.50
N ASP A 12 -11.68 7.89 -6.64
CA ASP A 12 -11.73 9.05 -5.73
C ASP A 12 -12.09 8.73 -4.26
N THR A 13 -12.30 7.47 -3.91
CA THR A 13 -12.69 6.97 -2.59
C THR A 13 -11.51 6.83 -1.63
N LEU A 14 -10.26 6.81 -2.12
CA LEU A 14 -9.10 6.83 -1.26
C LEU A 14 -8.69 8.28 -0.95
N PRO A 15 -8.47 8.69 0.31
CA PRO A 15 -7.96 10.02 0.60
C PRO A 15 -6.58 10.22 -0.06
N ILE A 16 -6.53 10.94 -1.19
CA ILE A 16 -5.30 11.16 -1.96
C ILE A 16 -4.23 11.82 -1.08
N GLU A 17 -4.64 12.75 -0.23
CA GLU A 17 -3.77 13.39 0.74
C GLU A 17 -3.62 12.55 2.00
N GLY A 18 -2.38 12.26 2.38
CA GLY A 18 -2.09 11.57 3.62
C GLY A 18 -2.47 10.09 3.65
N ALA A 19 -2.77 9.43 2.53
CA ALA A 19 -2.97 7.97 2.49
C ALA A 19 -1.69 7.15 2.61
N VAL A 20 -0.56 7.69 2.17
CA VAL A 20 0.74 7.01 2.19
C VAL A 20 1.71 7.80 3.05
N ARG A 21 2.44 7.11 3.91
CA ARG A 21 3.61 7.64 4.62
C ARG A 21 4.89 7.00 4.10
N ILE A 22 5.99 7.74 4.22
CA ILE A 22 7.32 7.28 3.85
C ILE A 22 8.12 7.08 5.13
N GLU A 23 8.75 5.92 5.26
CA GLU A 23 9.65 5.56 6.34
C GLU A 23 11.04 5.27 5.76
N LEU A 24 12.10 5.67 6.46
CA LEU A 24 13.46 5.31 6.08
C LEU A 24 13.86 4.02 6.80
N VAL A 25 14.13 2.95 6.06
CA VAL A 25 14.57 1.67 6.61
C VAL A 25 15.88 1.28 5.93
N GLU A 26 16.96 1.14 6.70
CA GLU A 26 18.30 0.80 6.19
C GLU A 26 18.78 1.74 5.06
N GLY A 27 18.39 3.03 5.11
CA GLY A 27 18.74 4.02 4.08
C GLY A 27 17.87 3.96 2.81
N ILE A 28 16.86 3.09 2.77
CA ILE A 28 15.94 2.92 1.64
C ILE A 28 14.56 3.47 2.02
N PRO A 29 13.91 4.30 1.18
CA PRO A 29 12.55 4.77 1.44
C PRO A 29 11.56 3.62 1.26
N ILE A 30 10.74 3.39 2.29
CA ILE A 30 9.65 2.42 2.34
C ILE A 30 8.33 3.17 2.42
N PHE A 31 7.45 2.90 1.47
CA PHE A 31 6.11 3.45 1.37
C PHE A 31 5.14 2.53 2.10
N ARG A 32 4.31 3.09 2.98
CA ARG A 32 3.30 2.35 3.74
C ARG A 32 1.99 3.12 3.79
N ALA A 33 0.88 2.42 3.98
CA ALA A 33 -0.37 3.07 4.36
C ALA A 33 -0.18 3.95 5.60
N SER A 34 -0.76 5.15 5.60
CA SER A 34 -0.69 6.09 6.71
C SER A 34 -1.44 5.57 7.95
N THR A 35 -1.23 6.23 9.09
CA THR A 35 -1.95 5.87 10.32
C THR A 35 -3.46 6.03 10.15
N THR A 36 -3.91 7.08 9.44
CA THR A 36 -5.34 7.30 9.15
C THR A 36 -5.94 6.12 8.38
N VAL A 37 -5.25 5.67 7.33
CA VAL A 37 -5.69 4.50 6.54
C VAL A 37 -5.67 3.22 7.37
N LYS A 38 -4.61 3.00 8.16
CA LYS A 38 -4.52 1.83 9.03
C LYS A 38 -5.65 1.78 10.06
N ASN A 39 -5.93 2.89 10.73
CA ASN A 39 -7.02 2.98 11.70
C ASN A 39 -8.36 2.69 11.04
N ARG A 40 -8.59 3.18 9.82
CA ARG A 40 -9.81 2.93 9.06
C ARG A 40 -9.98 1.45 8.70
N ILE A 41 -8.90 0.79 8.28
CA ILE A 41 -8.90 -0.66 8.05
C ILE A 41 -9.23 -1.41 9.35
N GLU A 42 -8.61 -1.04 10.46
CA GLU A 42 -8.86 -1.66 11.78
C GLU A 42 -10.33 -1.50 12.20
N GLU A 43 -10.93 -0.30 12.05
CA GLU A 43 -12.36 -0.06 12.30
C GLU A 43 -13.28 -0.97 11.47
N LEU A 44 -12.98 -1.13 10.17
CA LEU A 44 -13.77 -1.98 9.27
C LEU A 44 -13.65 -3.45 9.65
N LEU A 45 -12.44 -3.92 9.99
CA LEU A 45 -12.22 -5.30 10.43
C LEU A 45 -12.89 -5.59 11.78
N GLU A 46 -12.85 -4.66 12.73
CA GLU A 46 -13.58 -4.78 14.01
C GLU A 46 -15.09 -4.79 13.79
N LYS A 47 -15.58 -3.95 12.88
CA LYS A 47 -17.01 -3.95 12.52
C LYS A 47 -17.43 -5.28 11.93
N GLN A 48 -16.65 -5.84 11.00
CA GLN A 48 -16.95 -7.12 10.34
C GLN A 48 -17.11 -8.30 11.32
N GLN A 49 -16.41 -8.27 12.46
CA GLN A 49 -16.53 -9.31 13.49
C GLN A 49 -17.90 -9.31 14.18
N ASN A 50 -18.54 -8.15 14.27
CA ASN A 50 -19.79 -7.96 15.01
C ASN A 50 -21.01 -7.81 14.10
N PHE A 51 -20.82 -7.24 12.91
CA PHE A 51 -21.86 -6.92 11.94
C PHE A 51 -21.36 -7.15 10.52
N PRO A 52 -22.23 -7.56 9.58
CA PRO A 52 -21.86 -7.59 8.17
C PRO A 52 -21.52 -6.17 7.69
N LEU A 53 -20.44 -6.06 6.93
CA LEU A 53 -20.09 -4.83 6.22
C LEU A 53 -21.12 -4.58 5.12
N ASN A 54 -21.38 -3.30 4.84
CA ASN A 54 -22.16 -2.97 3.66
C ASN A 54 -21.27 -3.10 2.39
N PRO A 55 -21.86 -3.13 1.18
CA PRO A 55 -21.08 -3.30 -0.05
C PRO A 55 -20.02 -2.23 -0.29
N GLU A 56 -20.22 -1.00 0.19
CA GLU A 56 -19.25 0.09 0.07
C GLU A 56 -18.05 -0.12 0.98
N GLU A 57 -18.29 -0.62 2.20
CA GLU A 57 -17.26 -0.96 3.19
C GLU A 57 -16.45 -2.19 2.78
N GLU A 58 -17.09 -3.21 2.22
CA GLU A 58 -16.38 -4.36 1.63
C GLU A 58 -15.51 -3.91 0.46
N GLN A 59 -16.05 -3.06 -0.41
CA GLN A 59 -15.29 -2.48 -1.49
C GLN A 59 -14.11 -1.65 -0.96
N GLU A 60 -14.29 -0.88 0.11
CA GLU A 60 -13.23 -0.10 0.74
C GLU A 60 -12.06 -0.99 1.18
N LEU A 61 -12.34 -2.13 1.83
CA LEU A 61 -11.31 -3.10 2.21
C LEU A 61 -10.59 -3.71 1.00
N ASN A 62 -11.32 -4.08 -0.05
CA ASN A 62 -10.73 -4.60 -1.29
C ASN A 62 -9.77 -3.58 -1.94
N LEU A 63 -10.12 -2.29 -1.89
CA LEU A 63 -9.24 -1.22 -2.38
C LEU A 63 -7.96 -1.08 -1.55
N TYR A 64 -8.06 -1.22 -0.22
CA TYR A 64 -6.88 -1.17 0.64
C TYR A 64 -5.93 -2.34 0.37
N GLU A 65 -6.45 -3.53 0.07
CA GLU A 65 -5.64 -4.69 -0.31
C GLU A 65 -4.86 -4.44 -1.62
N GLU A 66 -5.54 -3.93 -2.65
CA GLU A 66 -4.90 -3.60 -3.95
C GLU A 66 -3.77 -2.58 -3.77
N ILE A 67 -3.94 -1.61 -2.87
CA ILE A 67 -2.92 -0.61 -2.57
C ILE A 67 -1.77 -1.20 -1.76
N ASP A 68 -2.02 -2.05 -0.78
CA ASP A 68 -0.95 -2.69 -0.01
C ASP A 68 -0.05 -3.54 -0.93
N ASP A 69 -0.65 -4.28 -1.85
CA ASP A 69 0.07 -5.03 -2.89
C ASP A 69 0.92 -4.10 -3.78
N TYR A 70 0.35 -2.96 -4.17
CA TYR A 70 1.06 -1.98 -4.98
C TYR A 70 2.24 -1.34 -4.23
N LEU A 71 2.04 -0.95 -2.97
CA LEU A 71 3.09 -0.40 -2.12
C LEU A 71 4.20 -1.44 -1.89
N SER A 72 3.83 -2.70 -1.68
CA SER A 72 4.78 -3.82 -1.61
C SER A 72 5.60 -3.97 -2.90
N PHE A 73 4.98 -3.83 -4.07
CA PHE A 73 5.69 -3.81 -5.35
C PHE A 73 6.66 -2.62 -5.47
N VAL A 74 6.22 -1.40 -5.10
CA VAL A 74 7.08 -0.20 -5.14
C VAL A 74 8.28 -0.39 -4.20
N ASN A 75 8.03 -0.83 -2.96
CA ASN A 75 9.08 -1.08 -1.97
C ASN A 75 10.12 -2.10 -2.47
N ARG A 76 9.66 -3.22 -3.04
CA ARG A 76 10.56 -4.23 -3.64
C ARG A 76 11.34 -3.66 -4.81
N THR A 77 10.69 -2.91 -5.69
CA THR A 77 11.33 -2.28 -6.85
C THR A 77 12.43 -1.32 -6.40
N VAL A 78 12.10 -0.39 -5.50
CA VAL A 78 13.05 0.59 -4.95
C VAL A 78 14.22 -0.13 -4.28
N ARG A 79 13.95 -1.09 -3.39
CA ARG A 79 14.99 -1.87 -2.72
C ARG A 79 15.90 -2.59 -3.71
N ASN A 80 15.32 -3.24 -4.71
CA ASN A 80 16.08 -4.00 -5.71
C ASN A 80 16.93 -3.08 -6.60
N LEU A 81 16.42 -1.90 -6.95
CA LEU A 81 17.20 -0.89 -7.68
C LEU A 81 18.40 -0.42 -6.85
N PHE A 82 18.20 -0.12 -5.57
CA PHE A 82 19.29 0.24 -4.66
C PHE A 82 20.34 -0.87 -4.55
N LEU A 83 19.91 -2.12 -4.31
CA LEU A 83 20.84 -3.26 -4.22
C LEU A 83 21.55 -3.56 -5.54
N GLY A 84 20.87 -3.39 -6.68
CA GLY A 84 21.45 -3.54 -8.00
C GLY A 84 22.50 -2.46 -8.33
N GLN A 85 22.43 -1.27 -7.71
CA GLN A 85 23.48 -0.27 -7.80
C GLN A 85 24.69 -0.58 -6.90
N ILE A 86 24.51 -1.37 -5.83
CA ILE A 86 25.56 -1.73 -4.87
C ILE A 86 26.38 -2.94 -5.35
N GLN A 87 25.95 -3.65 -6.41
CA GLN A 87 26.75 -4.71 -7.02
C GLN A 87 27.93 -4.11 -7.80
N PRO A 88 29.19 -4.35 -7.39
CA PRO A 88 30.34 -3.86 -8.13
C PRO A 88 30.42 -4.64 -9.46
N THR A 89 30.60 -3.89 -10.54
CA THR A 89 31.13 -4.42 -11.80
C THR A 89 32.46 -5.12 -11.50
N THR A 90 32.46 -6.45 -11.45
CA THR A 90 33.65 -7.28 -11.58
C THR A 90 33.93 -7.56 -13.03
#